data_AF-A0A351TC79-F1
#
_entry.id   AF-A0A351TC79-F1
#
_cell.length_a   1.000
_cell.length_b   1.000
_cell.length_c   1.000
_cell.angle_alpha   90.00
_cell.angle_beta   90.00
_cell.angle_gamma   90.00
#
_symmetry.space_group_name_H-M   'P 1'
#
loop_
_entity.id
_entity.type
_entity.pdbx_description
1 polymer ?
#
loop_
_entity_poly.entity_id
_entity_poly.type
_entity_poly.pdbx_seq_one_letter_code
_entity_poly.pdbx_strand_id
1 'polypeptide(L)'
;MLTAKQGLFLITGPTGSGKSTTMVSILDKINEERREHVITIEDPIEFIFSDKNSIFSQREVGRDTESFVSAIRAAMREDPDIVMV
;
A
#
# COMPACT_ATOMS: atom_id res chain seq x y z
N MET A 1 -7.20 1.83 16.71
CA MET A 1 -6.40 1.11 15.71
C MET A 1 -7.28 0.83 14.50
N LEU A 2 -6.76 0.78 13.27
CA LEU A 2 -7.57 0.69 12.04
C LEU A 2 -8.37 -0.62 11.97
N THR A 3 -9.59 -0.60 12.48
CA THR A 3 -10.52 -1.76 12.52
C THR A 3 -11.55 -1.72 11.40
N ALA A 4 -11.62 -0.62 10.66
CA ALA A 4 -12.52 -0.50 9.52
C ALA A 4 -12.14 -1.55 8.46
N LYS A 5 -13.12 -2.33 8.02
CA LYS A 5 -12.93 -3.36 6.99
C LYS A 5 -12.87 -2.79 5.57
N GLN A 6 -13.30 -1.54 5.39
CA GLN A 6 -13.29 -0.82 4.11
C GLN A 6 -13.38 0.68 4.37
N GLY A 7 -12.83 1.48 3.46
CA GLY A 7 -12.87 2.95 3.52
C GLY A 7 -11.72 3.60 2.77
N LEU A 8 -11.65 4.92 2.84
CA LEU A 8 -10.55 5.71 2.32
C LEU A 8 -9.79 6.35 3.48
N PHE A 9 -8.47 6.12 3.52
CA PHE A 9 -7.57 6.75 4.48
C PHE A 9 -6.64 7.70 3.74
N LEU A 10 -6.55 8.95 4.20
CA LEU A 10 -5.73 9.98 3.59
C LEU A 10 -4.69 10.46 4.60
N ILE A 11 -3.41 10.37 4.22
CA ILE A 11 -2.30 10.92 4.99
C ILE A 11 -1.78 12.13 4.21
N THR A 12 -1.91 13.32 4.78
CA THR A 12 -1.58 14.59 4.12
C THR A 12 -0.63 15.41 4.98
N GLY A 13 0.05 16.39 4.35
CA GLY A 13 1.02 17.25 5.03
C GLY A 13 2.17 17.67 4.12
N PRO A 14 2.94 18.70 4.50
CA PRO A 14 4.06 19.20 3.71
C PRO A 14 5.18 18.16 3.57
N THR A 15 6.15 18.40 2.69
CA THR A 15 7.37 17.57 2.58
C THR A 15 8.10 17.52 3.93
N GLY A 16 8.61 16.33 4.30
CA GLY A 16 9.30 16.12 5.57
C GLY A 16 8.40 15.96 6.80
N SER A 17 7.06 15.99 6.67
CA SER A 17 6.13 15.79 7.80
C SER A 17 5.96 14.33 8.27
N GLY A 18 6.69 13.37 7.67
CA GLY A 18 6.66 11.97 8.07
C GLY A 18 5.48 11.16 7.49
N LYS A 19 4.87 11.61 6.39
CA LYS A 19 3.76 10.90 5.72
C LYS A 19 4.11 9.46 5.34
N SER A 20 5.18 9.27 4.56
CA SER A 20 5.64 7.95 4.13
C SER A 20 5.98 7.07 5.33
N THR A 21 6.69 7.62 6.32
CA THR A 21 7.02 6.90 7.56
C THR A 21 5.77 6.44 8.31
N THR A 22 4.74 7.28 8.38
CA THR A 22 3.46 6.95 9.02
C THR A 22 2.73 5.87 8.23
N MET A 23 2.67 5.98 6.91
CA MET A 23 2.08 5.00 6.02
C MET A 23 2.76 3.63 6.14
N VAL A 24 4.09 3.61 6.09
CA VAL A 24 4.90 2.39 6.25
C VAL A 24 4.66 1.75 7.62
N SER A 25 4.63 2.55 8.69
CA SER A 25 4.36 2.05 10.04
C SER A 25 2.95 1.44 10.16
N ILE A 26 1.96 2.01 9.49
CA ILE A 26 0.60 1.48 9.46
C ILE A 26 0.55 0.14 8.72
N LEU A 27 1.16 0.07 7.52
CA LEU A 27 1.17 -1.14 6.71
C LEU A 27 1.99 -2.27 7.35
N ASP A 28 3.12 -1.97 7.97
CA ASP A 28 3.92 -2.98 8.68
C ASP A 28 3.15 -3.55 9.89
N LYS A 29 2.43 -2.69 10.62
CA LYS A 29 1.57 -3.14 11.72
C LYS A 29 0.42 -4.02 11.24
N ILE A 30 -0.15 -3.73 10.06
CA ILE A 30 -1.13 -4.62 9.40
C ILE A 30 -0.47 -5.96 9.06
N ASN A 31 0.74 -5.93 8.48
CA ASN A 31 1.50 -7.11 8.13
C ASN A 31 1.83 -8.00 9.35
N GLU A 32 2.01 -7.40 10.52
CA GLU A 32 2.29 -8.10 11.78
C GLU A 32 1.03 -8.71 12.41
N GLU A 33 -0.15 -8.12 12.24
CA GLU A 33 -1.33 -8.48 13.02
C GLU A 33 -2.46 -9.11 12.21
N ARG A 34 -2.46 -8.94 10.88
CA ARG A 34 -3.56 -9.34 9.99
C ARG A 34 -3.06 -10.21 8.83
N ARG A 35 -4.02 -10.89 8.19
CA ARG A 35 -3.79 -11.76 7.02
C ARG A 35 -4.48 -11.16 5.82
N GLU A 36 -3.89 -10.13 5.26
CA GLU A 36 -4.47 -9.33 4.18
C GLU A 36 -3.63 -9.49 2.91
N HIS A 37 -4.27 -9.33 1.75
CA HIS A 37 -3.59 -9.09 0.49
C HIS A 37 -3.43 -7.58 0.29
N VAL A 38 -2.18 -7.11 0.35
CA VAL A 38 -1.83 -5.68 0.23
C VAL A 38 -1.16 -5.44 -1.12
N ILE A 39 -1.68 -4.48 -1.88
CA ILE A 39 -1.06 -4.01 -3.12
C ILE A 39 -0.60 -2.56 -2.92
N THR A 40 0.67 -2.27 -3.18
CA THR A 40 1.20 -0.91 -3.21
C THR A 40 1.51 -0.49 -4.64
N ILE A 41 1.21 0.76 -4.98
CA ILE A 41 1.49 1.37 -6.29
C ILE A 41 2.23 2.68 -6.02
N GLU A 42 3.48 2.78 -6.44
CA GLU A 42 4.40 3.87 -6.06
C GLU A 42 5.24 4.37 -7.25
N ASP A 43 5.85 5.55 -7.10
CA ASP A 43 6.75 6.16 -8.09
C ASP A 43 7.86 7.00 -7.41
N PRO A 44 9.04 6.44 -7.11
CA PRO A 44 9.39 5.02 -7.07
C PRO A 44 9.02 4.37 -5.73
N ILE A 45 9.26 3.06 -5.57
CA ILE A 45 9.06 2.38 -4.28
C ILE A 45 10.05 2.91 -3.23
N GLU A 46 9.54 3.41 -2.10
CA GLU A 46 10.38 3.98 -1.02
C GLU A 46 10.82 2.94 0.02
N PHE A 47 10.01 1.90 0.24
CA PHE A 47 10.23 0.87 1.26
C PHE A 47 9.81 -0.50 0.75
N ILE A 48 10.62 -1.53 1.01
CA ILE A 48 10.31 -2.91 0.63
C ILE A 48 9.74 -3.65 1.85
N PHE A 49 8.49 -4.10 1.74
CA PHE A 49 7.85 -4.97 2.73
C PHE A 49 8.23 -6.43 2.46
N SER A 50 8.61 -7.13 3.52
CA SER A 50 8.70 -8.59 3.49
C SER A 50 7.39 -9.18 3.97
N ASP A 51 6.91 -10.24 3.32
CA ASP A 51 5.72 -10.95 3.75
C ASP A 51 5.90 -11.50 5.18
N LYS A 52 4.98 -11.12 6.09
CA LYS A 52 4.88 -11.67 7.45
C LYS A 52 3.58 -12.47 7.55
N ASN A 53 2.52 -11.88 8.11
CA ASN A 53 1.19 -12.51 8.12
C ASN A 53 0.34 -12.10 6.91
N SER A 54 0.66 -10.98 6.26
CA SER A 54 0.03 -10.49 5.04
C SER A 54 0.94 -10.69 3.83
N ILE A 55 0.35 -10.69 2.63
CA ILE A 55 1.07 -10.82 1.36
C ILE A 55 1.15 -9.44 0.72
N PHE A 56 2.35 -9.02 0.32
CA PHE A 56 2.60 -7.72 -0.30
C PHE A 56 2.97 -7.87 -1.77
N SER A 57 2.19 -7.22 -2.64
CA SER A 57 2.51 -7.03 -4.05
C SER A 57 2.83 -5.56 -4.30
N GLN A 58 4.11 -5.23 -4.44
CA GLN A 58 4.57 -3.85 -4.63
C GLN A 58 4.83 -3.56 -6.11
N ARG A 59 4.34 -2.42 -6.60
CA ARG A 59 4.44 -2.02 -8.01
C ARG A 59 5.02 -0.63 -8.15
N GLU A 60 6.06 -0.51 -8.95
CA GLU A 60 6.64 0.75 -9.35
C GLU A 60 6.09 1.20 -10.72
N VAL A 61 5.58 2.43 -10.80
CA VAL A 61 5.11 3.02 -12.04
C VAL A 61 6.29 3.25 -12.98
N GLY A 62 6.13 2.91 -14.25
CA GLY A 62 7.19 2.92 -15.27
C GLY A 62 8.05 1.67 -15.32
N ARG A 63 8.01 0.81 -14.28
CA ARG A 63 8.75 -0.45 -14.23
C ARG A 63 7.84 -1.67 -14.26
N ASP A 64 6.88 -1.75 -13.35
CA ASP A 64 5.95 -2.88 -13.21
C ASP A 64 4.58 -2.60 -13.84
N THR A 65 4.26 -1.32 -14.04
CA THR A 65 2.99 -0.86 -14.63
C THR A 65 3.18 0.46 -15.39
N GLU A 66 2.36 0.71 -16.40
CA GLU A 66 2.49 1.91 -17.24
C GLU A 66 2.03 3.20 -16.54
N SER A 67 1.06 3.11 -15.63
CA SER A 67 0.47 4.26 -14.94
C SER A 67 -0.24 3.85 -13.65
N PHE A 68 -0.44 4.81 -12.74
CA PHE A 68 -1.29 4.61 -11.56
C PHE A 68 -2.70 4.13 -11.92
N VAL A 69 -3.31 4.67 -12.99
CA VAL A 69 -4.67 4.32 -13.39
C VAL A 69 -4.77 2.86 -13.85
N SER A 70 -3.82 2.38 -14.66
CA SER A 70 -3.77 0.98 -15.08
C SER A 70 -3.53 0.05 -13.89
N ALA A 71 -2.62 0.44 -13.00
CA ALA A 71 -2.26 -0.34 -11.82
C ALA A 71 -3.43 -0.50 -10.85
N ILE A 72 -4.17 0.57 -10.56
CA ILE A 72 -5.35 0.52 -9.69
C ILE A 72 -6.43 -0.37 -10.31
N ARG A 73 -6.70 -0.23 -11.62
CA ARG A 73 -7.69 -1.08 -12.30
C ARG A 73 -7.33 -2.55 -12.26
N ALA A 74 -6.05 -2.88 -12.40
CA ALA A 74 -5.56 -4.25 -12.29
C ALA A 74 -5.68 -4.75 -10.85
N ALA A 75 -5.20 -3.97 -9.87
CA ALA A 75 -5.25 -4.29 -8.45
C ALA A 75 -6.66 -4.66 -7.99
N MET A 76 -7.70 -3.89 -8.38
CA MET A 76 -9.10 -4.20 -8.02
C MET A 76 -9.63 -5.55 -8.53
N ARG A 77 -8.92 -6.23 -9.44
CA ARG A 77 -9.27 -7.58 -9.93
C ARG A 77 -8.45 -8.69 -9.30
N GLU A 78 -7.51 -8.35 -8.43
CA GLU A 78 -6.58 -9.29 -7.77
C GLU A 78 -7.04 -9.64 -6.35
N ASP A 79 -8.30 -9.36 -6.02
CA ASP A 79 -8.88 -9.56 -4.69
C ASP A 79 -8.03 -8.96 -3.56
N PRO A 80 -7.64 -7.65 -3.62
CA PRO A 80 -6.87 -7.02 -2.57
C PRO A 80 -7.79 -6.60 -1.42
N ASP A 81 -7.32 -6.80 -0.19
CA ASP A 81 -7.95 -6.22 0.98
C ASP A 81 -7.55 -4.75 1.16
N ILE A 82 -6.31 -4.40 0.76
CA ILE A 82 -5.76 -3.04 0.89
C ILE A 82 -5.04 -2.67 -0.41
N VAL A 83 -5.40 -1.50 -0.95
CA VAL A 83 -4.67 -0.85 -2.04
C VAL A 83 -4.11 0.46 -1.52
N MET A 84 -2.79 0.60 -1.58
CA MET A 84 -2.07 1.82 -1.28
C MET A 84 -1.61 2.45 -2.61
N VAL A 85 -1.88 3.75 -2.76
CA VAL A 85 -1.56 4.55 -3.95
C VAL A 85 -0.87 5.83 -3.49
#